data_AF-A0A1Y4UWF9-F1
#
_entry.id   AF-A0A1Y4UWF9-F1
#
_cell.length_a   1.000
_cell.length_b   1.000
_cell.length_c   1.000
_cell.angle_alpha   90.00
_cell.angle_beta   90.00
_cell.angle_gamma   90.00
#
_symmetry.space_group_name_H-M   'P 1'
#
loop_
_entity.id
_entity.type
_entity.pdbx_description
1 polymer ?
#
loop_
_entity_poly.entity_id
_entity_poly.type
_entity_poly.pdbx_seq_one_letter_code
_entity_poly.pdbx_strand_id
1 'polypeptide(L)'
;MRYHKIYPAAICFAAYLIAIGLILGDPTQILPGLWKIIQTEDALITDYVKIAGIGAAFVNAALVTLISLGILHLSKDPLNGYTLVEIGLMAGFALFGKNIANIWPIIFGTFLYAKVRREDFGKYASVSLLATSLSPVVSYVALDNGWGNIWWAILIGAIIGFVLPPLSAYTYKIQNGMNLYNMGFACGLLATILVPVMTSLGADPNVAHHWATGYNLQLGICLGSLCLLLIIMGLFFSGRPIWAAWAGYRRLLLTTGRAPSDYLRMFGAAPTLINVGVNGLIGMTFILATGGDLNGPTMGGIFTIMGFSAFGKHARNIIPIMLGVVLGSFCMHWHINDSGVQLALLFGTTLAPISGYFGWPFGIVAGFLHSSVVLRAGTPVEGFNLYNNGFSGGLLAIVLYPIITEAVRHRKPELQNEDYFDAFEHDSPVVPPPSRKK
;
A
#
# COMPACT_ATOMS: atom_id res chain seq x y z
N MET A 1 9.34 -20.96 -12.40
CA MET A 1 9.08 -19.95 -11.35
C MET A 1 8.86 -20.65 -10.02
N ARG A 2 9.70 -20.37 -9.02
CA ARG A 2 9.70 -21.07 -7.71
C ARG A 2 8.41 -20.86 -6.91
N TYR A 3 7.78 -19.70 -7.06
CA TYR A 3 6.59 -19.29 -6.32
C TYR A 3 5.28 -19.38 -7.13
N HIS A 4 5.18 -20.32 -8.07
CA HIS A 4 4.00 -20.49 -8.95
C HIS A 4 2.64 -20.57 -8.21
N LYS A 5 2.63 -20.93 -6.92
CA LYS A 5 1.43 -20.96 -6.08
C LYS A 5 0.86 -19.58 -5.71
N ILE A 6 1.59 -18.48 -5.94
CA ILE A 6 1.07 -17.12 -5.68
C ILE A 6 -0.11 -16.80 -6.60
N TYR A 7 -0.03 -17.11 -7.89
CA TYR A 7 -1.15 -16.87 -8.82
C TYR A 7 -2.47 -17.54 -8.39
N PRO A 8 -2.53 -18.87 -8.15
CA PRO A 8 -3.77 -19.50 -7.71
C PRO A 8 -4.21 -18.97 -6.33
N ALA A 9 -3.30 -18.67 -5.41
CA ALA A 9 -3.67 -18.07 -4.13
C ALA A 9 -4.30 -16.67 -4.29
N ALA A 10 -3.75 -15.85 -5.19
CA ALA A 10 -4.26 -14.52 -5.49
C ALA A 10 -5.61 -14.57 -6.22
N ILE A 11 -5.82 -15.56 -7.09
CA ILE A 11 -7.14 -15.83 -7.70
C ILE A 11 -8.14 -16.25 -6.62
N CYS A 12 -7.77 -17.12 -5.67
CA CYS A 12 -8.63 -17.46 -4.53
C CYS A 12 -8.96 -16.23 -3.68
N PHE A 13 -8.00 -15.31 -3.49
CA PHE A 13 -8.23 -14.05 -2.79
C PHE A 13 -9.20 -13.13 -3.57
N ALA A 14 -9.06 -13.01 -4.89
CA ALA A 14 -10.01 -12.28 -5.71
C ALA A 14 -11.42 -12.92 -5.66
N ALA A 15 -11.51 -14.25 -5.71
CA ALA A 15 -12.76 -14.97 -5.55
C ALA A 15 -13.38 -14.74 -4.16
N TYR A 16 -12.55 -14.66 -3.11
CA TYR A 16 -12.99 -14.30 -1.77
C TYR A 16 -13.57 -12.88 -1.71
N LEU A 17 -12.95 -11.90 -2.37
CA LEU A 17 -13.50 -10.54 -2.49
C LEU A 17 -14.85 -10.53 -3.24
N ILE A 18 -14.96 -11.26 -4.35
CA ILE A 18 -16.24 -11.41 -5.08
C ILE A 18 -17.30 -12.03 -4.17
N ALA A 19 -16.95 -13.08 -3.43
CA ALA A 19 -17.87 -13.74 -2.51
C ALA A 19 -18.37 -12.79 -1.42
N ILE A 20 -17.51 -11.94 -0.84
CA ILE A 20 -17.94 -10.89 0.08
C ILE A 20 -18.96 -9.96 -0.59
N GLY A 21 -18.66 -9.50 -1.80
CA GLY A 21 -19.55 -8.60 -2.53
C GLY A 21 -20.92 -9.21 -2.83
N LEU A 22 -20.96 -10.49 -3.19
CA LEU A 22 -22.20 -11.22 -3.51
C LEU A 22 -23.01 -11.61 -2.27
N ILE A 23 -22.37 -11.92 -1.15
CA ILE A 23 -23.04 -12.37 0.08
C ILE A 23 -23.56 -11.20 0.89
N LEU A 24 -22.78 -10.11 0.99
CA LEU A 24 -23.13 -8.95 1.82
C LEU A 24 -23.88 -7.85 1.05
N GLY A 25 -23.76 -7.82 -0.28
CA GLY A 25 -24.45 -6.86 -1.14
C GLY A 25 -25.63 -7.47 -1.88
N ASP A 26 -26.45 -6.63 -2.50
CA ASP A 26 -27.46 -7.06 -3.47
C ASP A 26 -26.78 -7.30 -4.84
N PRO A 27 -26.79 -8.54 -5.37
CA PRO A 27 -26.17 -8.84 -6.66
C PRO A 27 -26.70 -7.99 -7.82
N THR A 28 -27.96 -7.54 -7.77
CA THR A 28 -28.56 -6.71 -8.81
C THR A 28 -27.97 -5.31 -8.87
N GLN A 29 -27.44 -4.81 -7.74
CA GLN A 29 -26.84 -3.49 -7.62
C GLN A 29 -25.35 -3.46 -7.97
N ILE A 30 -24.73 -4.61 -8.25
CA ILE A 30 -23.29 -4.67 -8.55
C ILE A 30 -22.97 -3.93 -9.85
N LEU A 31 -23.64 -4.24 -10.96
CA LEU A 31 -23.35 -3.59 -12.24
C LEU A 31 -23.68 -2.08 -12.23
N PRO A 32 -24.86 -1.64 -11.74
CA PRO A 32 -25.13 -0.20 -11.57
C PRO A 32 -24.13 0.47 -10.64
N GLY A 33 -23.71 -0.20 -9.56
CA GLY A 33 -22.72 0.32 -8.62
C GLY A 33 -21.33 0.46 -9.23
N LEU A 34 -20.87 -0.51 -10.04
CA LEU A 34 -19.61 -0.41 -10.77
C LEU A 34 -19.62 0.78 -11.74
N TRP A 35 -20.74 0.99 -12.44
CA TRP A 35 -20.91 2.15 -13.30
C TRP A 35 -20.85 3.46 -12.50
N LYS A 36 -21.52 3.52 -11.34
CA LYS A 36 -21.46 4.67 -10.44
C LYS A 36 -20.04 4.96 -9.94
N ILE A 37 -19.25 3.93 -9.61
CA ILE A 37 -17.83 4.09 -9.23
C ILE A 37 -17.04 4.76 -10.35
N ILE A 38 -17.20 4.30 -11.60
CA ILE A 38 -16.50 4.87 -12.76
C ILE A 38 -16.89 6.33 -13.02
N GLN A 39 -18.15 6.69 -12.72
CA GLN A 39 -18.68 8.05 -12.91
C GLN A 39 -18.51 8.97 -11.70
N THR A 40 -17.86 8.52 -10.63
CA THR A 40 -17.62 9.34 -9.43
C THR A 40 -16.16 9.78 -9.39
N GLU A 41 -15.92 11.01 -8.97
CA GLU A 41 -14.56 11.49 -8.74
C GLU A 41 -13.89 10.78 -7.55
N ASP A 42 -12.70 10.27 -7.82
CA ASP A 42 -12.04 9.27 -7.01
C ASP A 42 -10.98 9.85 -6.06
N ALA A 43 -11.31 10.86 -5.25
CA ALA A 43 -10.35 11.40 -4.30
C ALA A 43 -9.97 10.41 -3.17
N LEU A 44 -8.91 10.72 -2.41
CA LEU A 44 -8.31 9.87 -1.36
C LEU A 44 -9.28 9.30 -0.33
N ILE A 45 -10.40 9.98 -0.09
CA ILE A 45 -11.39 9.61 0.93
C ILE A 45 -12.76 9.36 0.27
N THR A 46 -12.76 8.93 -0.99
CA THR A 46 -13.96 8.51 -1.71
C THR A 46 -14.21 7.02 -1.46
N ASP A 47 -14.94 6.68 -0.40
CA ASP A 47 -15.26 5.29 -0.04
C ASP A 47 -16.33 4.68 -0.97
N TYR A 48 -15.96 3.67 -1.75
CA TYR A 48 -16.88 2.99 -2.66
C TYR A 48 -17.98 2.21 -1.94
N VAL A 49 -17.75 1.77 -0.69
CA VAL A 49 -18.81 1.14 0.11
C VAL A 49 -19.92 2.15 0.38
N LYS A 50 -19.58 3.42 0.63
CA LYS A 50 -20.55 4.49 0.84
C LYS A 50 -21.28 4.88 -0.45
N ILE A 51 -20.58 4.92 -1.58
CA ILE A 51 -21.09 5.43 -2.85
C ILE A 51 -21.94 4.41 -3.59
N ALA A 52 -21.43 3.17 -3.71
CA ALA A 52 -21.97 2.13 -4.56
C ALA A 52 -22.38 0.86 -3.80
N GLY A 53 -22.21 0.84 -2.48
CA GLY A 53 -22.51 -0.30 -1.63
C GLY A 53 -21.38 -1.32 -1.57
N ILE A 54 -21.45 -2.21 -0.57
CA ILE A 54 -20.42 -3.22 -0.31
C ILE A 54 -20.22 -4.18 -1.51
N GLY A 55 -21.29 -4.51 -2.22
CA GLY A 55 -21.26 -5.41 -3.37
C GLY A 55 -20.37 -4.90 -4.51
N ALA A 56 -20.68 -3.71 -5.01
CA ALA A 56 -19.93 -3.10 -6.10
C ALA A 56 -18.49 -2.76 -5.71
N ALA A 57 -18.26 -2.28 -4.48
CA ALA A 57 -16.92 -1.95 -3.99
C ALA A 57 -15.98 -3.18 -3.98
N PHE A 58 -16.43 -4.31 -3.42
CA PHE A 58 -15.61 -5.52 -3.35
C PHE A 58 -15.45 -6.21 -4.71
N VAL A 59 -16.44 -6.14 -5.59
CA VAL A 59 -16.31 -6.64 -6.97
C VAL A 59 -15.34 -5.78 -7.77
N ASN A 60 -15.36 -4.44 -7.63
CA ASN A 60 -14.35 -3.56 -8.22
C ASN A 60 -12.94 -3.95 -7.75
N ALA A 61 -12.77 -4.14 -6.44
CA ALA A 61 -11.49 -4.57 -5.86
C ALA A 61 -11.00 -5.91 -6.41
N ALA A 62 -11.90 -6.89 -6.57
CA ALA A 62 -11.56 -8.17 -7.17
C ALA A 62 -11.16 -8.05 -8.64
N LEU A 63 -11.90 -7.26 -9.44
CA LEU A 63 -11.62 -7.07 -10.86
C LEU A 63 -10.28 -6.36 -11.08
N VAL A 64 -9.99 -5.30 -10.32
CA VAL A 64 -8.69 -4.62 -10.36
C VAL A 64 -7.55 -5.57 -9.94
N THR A 65 -7.79 -6.43 -8.96
CA THR A 65 -6.82 -7.46 -8.55
C THR A 65 -6.57 -8.47 -9.68
N LEU A 66 -7.61 -8.97 -10.35
CA LEU A 66 -7.50 -9.90 -11.47
C LEU A 66 -6.79 -9.28 -12.67
N ILE A 67 -7.09 -8.02 -13.00
CA ILE A 67 -6.38 -7.26 -14.04
C ILE A 67 -4.90 -7.15 -13.69
N SER A 68 -4.58 -6.82 -12.44
CA SER A 68 -3.20 -6.72 -11.96
C SER A 68 -2.46 -8.06 -12.10
N LEU A 69 -3.09 -9.17 -11.73
CA LEU A 69 -2.53 -10.51 -11.92
C LEU A 69 -2.33 -10.85 -13.40
N GLY A 70 -3.27 -10.48 -14.27
CA GLY A 70 -3.15 -10.64 -15.71
C GLY A 70 -1.94 -9.88 -16.27
N ILE A 71 -1.74 -8.63 -15.84
CA ILE A 71 -0.59 -7.82 -16.23
C ILE A 71 0.72 -8.47 -15.78
N LEU A 72 0.83 -8.88 -14.52
CA LEU A 72 2.04 -9.55 -14.01
C LEU A 72 2.33 -10.86 -14.75
N HIS A 73 1.28 -11.64 -15.06
CA HIS A 73 1.40 -12.90 -15.78
C HIS A 73 1.89 -12.70 -17.22
N LEU A 74 1.25 -11.78 -17.95
CA LEU A 74 1.62 -11.46 -19.33
C LEU A 74 3.03 -10.86 -19.42
N SER A 75 3.43 -10.10 -18.41
CA SER A 75 4.74 -9.46 -18.34
C SER A 75 5.85 -10.39 -17.85
N LYS A 76 5.52 -11.63 -17.44
CA LYS A 76 6.43 -12.65 -16.89
C LYS A 76 7.25 -12.13 -15.69
N ASP A 77 6.63 -11.31 -14.86
CA ASP A 77 7.26 -10.74 -13.67
C ASP A 77 7.67 -11.84 -12.67
N PRO A 78 8.89 -11.79 -12.09
CA PRO A 78 9.37 -12.80 -11.16
C PRO A 78 8.63 -12.71 -9.81
N LEU A 79 7.79 -13.71 -9.58
CA LEU A 79 7.02 -13.85 -8.35
C LEU A 79 7.90 -13.85 -7.08
N ASN A 80 7.65 -12.90 -6.18
CA ASN A 80 8.40 -12.74 -4.94
C ASN A 80 7.52 -12.13 -3.81
N GLY A 81 8.10 -11.73 -2.68
CA GLY A 81 7.35 -11.14 -1.57
C GLY A 81 6.71 -9.78 -1.93
N TYR A 82 7.29 -9.04 -2.87
CA TYR A 82 6.74 -7.79 -3.37
C TYR A 82 5.48 -8.00 -4.22
N THR A 83 5.32 -9.15 -4.87
CA THR A 83 4.06 -9.50 -5.54
C THR A 83 2.87 -9.50 -4.56
N LEU A 84 3.08 -9.91 -3.29
CA LEU A 84 2.04 -9.84 -2.27
C LEU A 84 1.72 -8.39 -1.86
N VAL A 85 2.72 -7.52 -1.90
CA VAL A 85 2.55 -6.07 -1.72
C VAL A 85 1.63 -5.55 -2.82
N GLU A 86 1.95 -5.81 -4.08
CA GLU A 86 1.15 -5.37 -5.23
C GLU A 86 -0.30 -5.83 -5.13
N ILE A 87 -0.54 -7.11 -4.88
CA ILE A 87 -1.91 -7.65 -4.73
C ILE A 87 -2.65 -6.94 -3.60
N GLY A 88 -2.03 -6.78 -2.43
CA GLY A 88 -2.64 -6.12 -1.28
C GLY A 88 -2.97 -4.65 -1.55
N LEU A 89 -2.08 -3.92 -2.22
CA LEU A 89 -2.29 -2.52 -2.57
C LEU A 89 -3.32 -2.35 -3.68
N MET A 90 -3.27 -3.18 -4.73
CA MET A 90 -4.24 -3.11 -5.82
C MET A 90 -5.65 -3.48 -5.35
N ALA A 91 -5.79 -4.50 -4.51
CA ALA A 91 -7.08 -4.83 -3.89
C ALA A 91 -7.55 -3.74 -2.92
N GLY A 92 -6.67 -3.26 -2.05
CA GLY A 92 -7.03 -2.32 -1.00
C GLY A 92 -7.44 -0.95 -1.53
N PHE A 93 -6.63 -0.38 -2.41
CA PHE A 93 -6.91 0.91 -3.03
C PHE A 93 -7.94 0.82 -4.16
N ALA A 94 -8.43 -0.38 -4.50
CA ALA A 94 -9.61 -0.51 -5.35
C ALA A 94 -10.91 -0.53 -4.56
N LEU A 95 -10.86 -0.40 -3.23
CA LEU A 95 -12.03 -0.09 -2.41
C LEU A 95 -12.27 1.42 -2.28
N PHE A 96 -11.32 2.24 -2.73
CA PHE A 96 -11.39 3.71 -2.76
C PHE A 96 -10.30 4.28 -3.69
N GLY A 97 -10.68 5.07 -4.69
CA GLY A 97 -9.70 5.79 -5.53
C GLY A 97 -9.24 5.08 -6.81
N LYS A 98 -9.17 3.74 -6.83
CA LYS A 98 -8.84 2.96 -8.05
C LYS A 98 -10.02 2.18 -8.57
N ASN A 99 -10.29 2.28 -9.86
CA ASN A 99 -11.33 1.51 -10.53
C ASN A 99 -10.81 0.91 -11.84
N ILE A 100 -11.67 0.11 -12.48
CA ILE A 100 -11.32 -0.64 -13.70
C ILE A 100 -10.97 0.28 -14.87
N ALA A 101 -11.48 1.51 -14.90
CA ALA A 101 -11.27 2.46 -15.98
C ALA A 101 -10.04 3.36 -15.76
N ASN A 102 -9.87 3.92 -14.56
CA ASN A 102 -8.89 4.98 -14.29
C ASN A 102 -7.43 4.50 -14.19
N ILE A 103 -7.20 3.18 -14.07
CA ILE A 103 -5.86 2.59 -13.97
C ILE A 103 -5.12 2.52 -15.33
N TRP A 104 -5.85 2.39 -16.44
CA TRP A 104 -5.26 2.08 -17.75
C TRP A 104 -4.36 3.16 -18.33
N PRO A 105 -4.72 4.46 -18.29
CA PRO A 105 -3.85 5.51 -18.82
C PRO A 105 -2.44 5.53 -18.22
N ILE A 106 -2.34 5.29 -16.91
CA ILE A 106 -1.05 5.27 -16.19
C ILE A 106 -0.25 4.01 -16.57
N ILE A 107 -0.91 2.87 -16.70
CA ILE A 107 -0.26 1.63 -17.16
C ILE A 107 0.27 1.80 -18.58
N PHE A 108 -0.53 2.41 -19.47
CA PHE A 108 -0.12 2.71 -20.83
C PHE A 108 1.08 3.66 -20.88
N GLY A 109 1.12 4.69 -20.04
CA GLY A 109 2.27 5.58 -19.89
C GLY A 109 3.56 4.85 -19.53
N THR A 110 3.47 3.92 -18.59
CA THR A 110 4.63 3.11 -18.16
C THR A 110 5.08 2.16 -19.28
N PHE A 111 4.14 1.60 -20.03
CA PHE A 111 4.44 0.81 -21.22
C PHE A 111 5.18 1.61 -22.30
N LEU A 112 4.76 2.86 -22.55
CA LEU A 112 5.48 3.76 -23.46
C LEU A 112 6.91 4.04 -22.98
N TYR A 113 7.10 4.22 -21.68
CA TYR A 113 8.43 4.39 -21.10
C TYR A 113 9.35 3.19 -21.39
N ALA A 114 8.86 1.98 -21.13
CA ALA A 114 9.60 0.74 -21.43
C ALA A 114 9.95 0.64 -22.93
N LYS A 115 8.99 0.97 -23.80
CA LYS A 115 9.19 0.96 -25.26
C LYS A 115 10.22 1.99 -25.72
N VAL A 116 10.22 3.20 -25.16
CA VAL A 116 11.21 4.25 -25.47
C VAL A 116 12.60 3.83 -24.99
N ARG A 117 12.70 3.19 -23.83
CA ARG A 117 13.96 2.64 -23.30
C ARG A 117 14.42 1.36 -24.01
N ARG A 118 13.58 0.77 -24.87
CA ARG A 118 13.82 -0.52 -25.53
C ARG A 118 14.07 -1.64 -24.52
N GLU A 119 13.33 -1.62 -23.42
CA GLU A 119 13.38 -2.61 -22.36
C GLU A 119 12.04 -3.35 -22.24
N ASP A 120 12.09 -4.56 -21.70
CA ASP A 120 10.88 -5.35 -21.46
C ASP A 120 9.99 -4.69 -20.40
N PHE A 121 8.69 -4.59 -20.68
CA PHE A 121 7.71 -4.03 -19.75
C PHE A 121 7.66 -4.79 -18.41
N GLY A 122 8.06 -6.07 -18.38
CA GLY A 122 8.19 -6.86 -17.16
C GLY A 122 8.98 -6.16 -16.05
N LYS A 123 10.08 -5.47 -16.39
CA LYS A 123 10.89 -4.72 -15.41
C LYS A 123 10.12 -3.60 -14.70
N TYR A 124 9.08 -3.08 -15.35
CA TYR A 124 8.31 -1.93 -14.89
C TYR A 124 6.88 -2.29 -14.50
N ALA A 125 6.47 -3.57 -14.57
CA ALA A 125 5.10 -3.99 -14.30
C ALA A 125 4.68 -3.66 -12.86
N SER A 126 5.52 -4.00 -11.88
CA SER A 126 5.34 -3.63 -10.47
C SER A 126 5.15 -2.13 -10.27
N VAL A 127 6.07 -1.35 -10.84
CA VAL A 127 6.06 0.11 -10.74
C VAL A 127 4.82 0.69 -11.41
N SER A 128 4.43 0.15 -12.56
CA SER A 128 3.24 0.53 -13.31
C SER A 128 1.97 0.34 -12.50
N LEU A 129 1.82 -0.79 -11.80
CA LEU A 129 0.65 -1.07 -10.97
C LEU A 129 0.61 -0.11 -9.76
N LEU A 130 1.73 0.13 -9.10
CA LEU A 130 1.79 1.03 -7.95
C LEU A 130 1.62 2.51 -8.33
N ALA A 131 2.10 2.91 -9.51
CA ALA A 131 1.92 4.24 -10.09
C ALA A 131 0.45 4.64 -10.26
N THR A 132 -0.45 3.67 -10.38
CA THR A 132 -1.90 3.93 -10.42
C THR A 132 -2.45 4.54 -9.12
N SER A 133 -1.63 4.79 -8.10
CA SER A 133 -2.05 5.62 -6.95
C SER A 133 -2.43 7.05 -7.33
N LEU A 134 -2.06 7.53 -8.52
CA LEU A 134 -2.49 8.80 -9.09
C LEU A 134 -3.65 8.66 -10.09
N SER A 135 -4.31 7.49 -10.13
CA SER A 135 -5.54 7.31 -10.91
C SER A 135 -6.67 8.30 -10.56
N PRO A 136 -6.78 8.86 -9.34
CA PRO A 136 -7.71 9.94 -9.06
C PRO A 136 -7.57 11.15 -9.99
N VAL A 137 -6.35 11.50 -10.40
CA VAL A 137 -6.09 12.59 -11.36
C VAL A 137 -6.73 12.27 -12.71
N VAL A 138 -6.68 11.00 -13.12
CA VAL A 138 -7.29 10.53 -14.38
C VAL A 138 -8.80 10.64 -14.31
N SER A 139 -9.43 10.16 -13.23
CA SER A 139 -10.89 10.27 -13.03
C SER A 139 -11.33 11.74 -13.00
N TYR A 140 -10.61 12.59 -12.26
CA TYR A 140 -10.91 14.01 -12.15
C TYR A 140 -10.86 14.72 -13.50
N VAL A 141 -9.76 14.57 -14.26
CA VAL A 141 -9.62 15.17 -15.59
C VAL A 141 -10.67 14.62 -16.58
N ALA A 142 -11.14 13.39 -16.40
CA ALA A 142 -12.14 12.77 -17.26
C ALA A 142 -13.58 13.26 -16.97
N LEU A 143 -13.91 13.52 -15.69
CA LEU A 143 -15.29 13.72 -15.23
C LEU A 143 -15.67 15.18 -15.00
N ASP A 144 -14.77 16.04 -14.49
CA ASP A 144 -15.11 17.44 -14.23
C ASP A 144 -13.89 18.38 -14.34
N ASN A 145 -14.03 19.45 -15.14
CA ASN A 145 -13.28 20.71 -14.95
C ASN A 145 -13.57 21.88 -15.91
N GLY A 146 -14.71 21.93 -16.60
CA GLY A 146 -14.95 22.93 -17.66
C GLY A 146 -14.10 22.79 -18.94
N TRP A 147 -12.96 22.07 -18.90
CA TRP A 147 -12.07 21.72 -20.03
C TRP A 147 -11.77 20.20 -20.10
N GLY A 148 -12.30 19.42 -19.16
CA GLY A 148 -12.06 17.98 -19.02
C GLY A 148 -12.59 17.18 -20.21
N ASN A 149 -11.76 16.27 -20.72
CA ASN A 149 -12.12 15.34 -21.78
C ASN A 149 -11.35 14.03 -21.56
N ILE A 150 -11.95 12.89 -21.91
CA ILE A 150 -11.30 11.58 -21.86
C ILE A 150 -9.93 11.57 -22.56
N TRP A 151 -9.74 12.35 -23.62
CA TRP A 151 -8.45 12.49 -24.30
C TRP A 151 -7.38 13.14 -23.41
N TRP A 152 -7.73 14.17 -22.64
CA TRP A 152 -6.82 14.79 -21.68
C TRP A 152 -6.52 13.87 -20.50
N ALA A 153 -7.50 13.11 -20.04
CA ALA A 153 -7.30 12.12 -18.98
C ALA A 153 -6.32 11.01 -19.41
N ILE A 154 -6.46 10.52 -20.65
CA ILE A 154 -5.53 9.56 -21.24
C ILE A 154 -4.13 10.15 -21.34
N LEU A 155 -4.00 11.39 -21.84
CA LEU A 155 -2.72 12.04 -22.01
C LEU A 155 -2.00 12.28 -20.68
N ILE A 156 -2.69 12.88 -19.70
CA ILE A 156 -2.11 13.16 -18.37
C ILE A 156 -1.77 11.86 -17.65
N GLY A 157 -2.64 10.85 -17.70
CA GLY A 157 -2.35 9.52 -17.16
C GLY A 157 -1.11 8.89 -17.80
N ALA A 158 -0.98 8.99 -19.13
CA ALA A 158 0.19 8.49 -19.84
C ALA A 158 1.48 9.24 -19.45
N ILE A 159 1.42 10.56 -19.27
CA ILE A 159 2.56 11.36 -18.78
C ILE A 159 2.97 10.92 -17.37
N ILE A 160 2.01 10.75 -16.46
CA ILE A 160 2.24 10.28 -15.09
C ILE A 160 2.95 8.92 -15.11
N GLY A 161 2.39 7.96 -15.85
CA GLY A 161 2.98 6.62 -15.99
C GLY A 161 4.38 6.63 -16.61
N PHE A 162 4.64 7.56 -17.53
CA PHE A 162 5.94 7.67 -18.18
C PHE A 162 7.05 8.20 -17.25
N VAL A 163 6.71 9.11 -16.33
CA VAL A 163 7.68 9.80 -15.47
C VAL A 163 7.96 9.05 -14.15
N LEU A 164 7.02 8.23 -13.67
CA LEU A 164 7.15 7.56 -12.38
C LEU A 164 8.27 6.50 -12.28
N PRO A 165 8.59 5.70 -13.32
CA PRO A 165 9.69 4.75 -13.25
C PRO A 165 11.04 5.37 -12.85
N PRO A 166 11.57 6.40 -13.56
CA PRO A 166 12.82 7.02 -13.15
C PRO A 166 12.72 7.77 -11.81
N LEU A 167 11.57 8.37 -11.49
CA LEU A 167 11.39 9.10 -10.24
C LEU A 167 11.46 8.16 -9.03
N SER A 168 10.76 7.02 -9.10
CA SER A 168 10.74 6.03 -8.01
C SER A 168 12.10 5.38 -7.75
N ALA A 169 12.92 5.19 -8.79
CA ALA A 169 14.28 4.72 -8.66
C ALA A 169 15.16 5.72 -7.89
N TYR A 170 15.01 7.00 -8.19
CA TYR A 170 15.77 8.06 -7.52
C TYR A 170 15.36 8.22 -6.05
N THR A 171 14.06 8.25 -5.77
CA THR A 171 13.56 8.45 -4.40
C THR A 171 13.93 7.31 -3.46
N TYR A 172 14.00 6.07 -3.98
CA TYR A 172 14.38 4.91 -3.18
C TYR A 172 15.78 5.09 -2.55
N LYS A 173 16.72 5.63 -3.34
CA LYS A 173 18.10 5.90 -2.90
C LYS A 173 18.14 6.93 -1.78
N ILE A 174 17.35 7.99 -1.90
CA ILE A 174 17.30 9.07 -0.89
C ILE A 174 16.79 8.53 0.45
N GLN A 175 15.80 7.64 0.42
CA GLN A 175 15.14 7.13 1.62
C GLN A 175 15.92 6.02 2.34
N ASN A 176 16.99 5.49 1.74
CA ASN A 176 17.82 4.44 2.33
C ASN A 176 17.02 3.22 2.82
N GLY A 177 15.88 2.90 2.20
CA GLY A 177 15.01 1.79 2.59
C GLY A 177 14.26 1.97 3.92
N MET A 178 14.20 3.20 4.45
CA MET A 178 13.55 3.51 5.73
C MET A 178 12.04 3.76 5.62
N ASN A 179 11.55 3.96 4.39
CA ASN A 179 10.14 4.11 4.05
C ASN A 179 9.76 2.98 3.09
N LEU A 180 8.90 2.05 3.53
CA LEU A 180 8.49 0.91 2.71
C LEU A 180 7.65 1.35 1.50
N TYR A 181 6.93 2.46 1.61
CA TYR A 181 6.04 2.98 0.58
C TYR A 181 6.76 3.97 -0.35
N ASN A 182 7.92 3.60 -0.88
CA ASN A 182 8.71 4.47 -1.75
C ASN A 182 7.90 4.99 -2.96
N MET A 183 7.08 4.13 -3.59
CA MET A 183 6.20 4.55 -4.69
C MET A 183 5.24 5.66 -4.27
N GLY A 184 4.75 5.64 -3.03
CA GLY A 184 3.90 6.70 -2.52
C GLY A 184 4.59 8.04 -2.39
N PHE A 185 5.88 8.02 -2.06
CA PHE A 185 6.69 9.23 -2.03
C PHE A 185 7.03 9.75 -3.42
N ALA A 186 7.36 8.88 -4.38
CA ALA A 186 7.54 9.27 -5.77
C ALA A 186 6.27 9.91 -6.36
N CYS A 187 5.11 9.27 -6.15
CA CYS A 187 3.82 9.80 -6.58
C CYS A 187 3.46 11.11 -5.88
N GLY A 188 3.79 11.24 -4.59
CA GLY A 188 3.57 12.48 -3.85
C GLY A 188 4.40 13.64 -4.37
N LEU A 189 5.70 13.44 -4.63
CA LEU A 189 6.56 14.46 -5.24
C LEU A 189 6.02 14.90 -6.61
N LEU A 190 5.58 13.96 -7.43
CA LEU A 190 4.96 14.29 -8.71
C LEU A 190 3.65 15.07 -8.52
N ALA A 191 2.79 14.64 -7.59
CA ALA A 191 1.53 15.32 -7.28
C ALA A 191 1.74 16.75 -6.77
N THR A 192 2.78 17.01 -5.97
CA THR A 192 3.11 18.38 -5.51
C THR A 192 3.51 19.33 -6.64
N ILE A 193 3.85 18.80 -7.82
CA ILE A 193 4.09 19.59 -9.03
C ILE A 193 2.81 19.68 -9.87
N LEU A 194 2.11 18.55 -10.06
CA LEU A 194 0.93 18.48 -10.93
C LEU A 194 -0.25 19.30 -10.40
N VAL A 195 -0.56 19.20 -9.11
CA VAL A 195 -1.75 19.83 -8.53
C VAL A 195 -1.69 21.36 -8.65
N PRO A 196 -0.61 22.06 -8.26
CA PRO A 196 -0.50 23.50 -8.47
C PRO A 196 -0.58 23.93 -9.94
N VAL A 197 -0.03 23.13 -10.86
CA VAL A 197 -0.14 23.40 -12.31
C VAL A 197 -1.59 23.29 -12.75
N MET A 198 -2.31 22.25 -12.33
CA MET A 198 -3.73 22.09 -12.63
C MET A 198 -4.55 23.26 -12.06
N THR A 199 -4.33 23.63 -10.80
CA THR A 199 -5.02 24.77 -10.17
C THR A 199 -4.73 26.07 -10.91
N SER A 200 -3.50 26.29 -11.36
CA SER A 200 -3.12 27.47 -12.16
C SER A 200 -3.80 27.52 -13.53
N LEU A 201 -4.19 26.36 -14.07
CA LEU A 201 -4.97 26.24 -15.31
C LEU A 201 -6.49 26.40 -15.10
N GLY A 202 -6.93 26.71 -13.87
CA GLY A 202 -8.32 26.94 -13.53
C GLY A 202 -9.05 25.73 -12.95
N ALA A 203 -8.34 24.64 -12.60
CA ALA A 203 -8.93 23.52 -11.89
C ALA A 203 -9.24 23.89 -10.43
N ASP A 204 -10.43 23.52 -9.95
CA ASP A 204 -10.77 23.60 -8.53
C ASP A 204 -11.00 22.18 -7.97
N PRO A 205 -9.95 21.51 -7.48
CA PRO A 205 -10.06 20.15 -6.97
C PRO A 205 -10.75 20.15 -5.59
N ASN A 206 -12.08 20.25 -5.58
CA ASN A 206 -12.85 20.06 -4.35
C ASN A 206 -12.99 18.56 -4.05
N VAL A 207 -12.22 18.08 -3.07
CA VAL A 207 -12.25 16.67 -2.66
C VAL A 207 -13.54 16.35 -1.94
N ALA A 208 -14.39 15.54 -2.56
CA ALA A 208 -15.54 14.95 -1.89
C ALA A 208 -15.08 13.95 -0.81
N HIS A 209 -15.59 14.13 0.42
CA HIS A 209 -15.34 13.22 1.54
C HIS A 209 -16.51 12.26 1.69
N HIS A 210 -16.27 10.98 1.41
CA HIS A 210 -17.27 9.92 1.56
C HIS A 210 -16.72 8.83 2.47
N TRP A 211 -17.32 8.67 3.66
CA TRP A 211 -16.87 7.70 4.66
C TRP A 211 -18.05 6.80 5.08
N ALA A 212 -17.95 5.49 4.85
CA ALA A 212 -18.96 4.56 5.36
C ALA A 212 -18.74 4.26 6.84
N THR A 213 -19.85 4.15 7.57
CA THR A 213 -19.92 3.79 8.98
C THR A 213 -20.91 2.65 9.18
N GLY A 214 -20.76 1.88 10.26
CA GLY A 214 -21.71 0.81 10.63
C GLY A 214 -21.46 -0.57 10.01
N TYR A 215 -20.35 -0.77 9.29
CA TYR A 215 -19.98 -2.06 8.69
C TYR A 215 -18.98 -2.89 9.52
N ASN A 216 -18.67 -2.44 10.74
CA ASN A 216 -17.63 -3.02 11.60
C ASN A 216 -17.80 -4.51 11.86
N LEU A 217 -19.03 -4.97 12.11
CA LEU A 217 -19.29 -6.38 12.37
C LEU A 217 -19.09 -7.22 11.11
N GLN A 218 -19.71 -6.82 10.00
CA GLN A 218 -19.66 -7.58 8.75
C GLN A 218 -18.23 -7.66 8.22
N LEU A 219 -17.56 -6.50 8.09
CA LEU A 219 -16.19 -6.43 7.59
C LEU A 219 -15.17 -7.00 8.58
N GLY A 220 -15.42 -6.87 9.88
CA GLY A 220 -14.59 -7.48 10.92
C GLY A 220 -14.61 -9.01 10.88
N ILE A 221 -15.78 -9.62 10.68
CA ILE A 221 -15.89 -11.08 10.50
C ILE A 221 -15.15 -11.53 9.23
N CYS A 222 -15.36 -10.85 8.10
CA CYS A 222 -14.66 -11.17 6.86
C CYS A 222 -13.14 -11.07 7.05
N LEU A 223 -12.63 -9.90 7.43
CA LEU A 223 -11.21 -9.68 7.61
C LEU A 223 -10.58 -10.62 8.66
N GLY A 224 -11.26 -10.81 9.79
CA GLY A 224 -10.85 -11.75 10.83
C GLY A 224 -10.74 -13.18 10.30
N SER A 225 -11.74 -13.64 9.54
CA SER A 225 -11.74 -14.97 8.92
C SER A 225 -10.58 -15.15 7.93
N LEU A 226 -10.30 -14.15 7.10
CA LEU A 226 -9.18 -14.17 6.15
C LEU A 226 -7.84 -14.25 6.89
N CYS A 227 -7.67 -13.44 7.94
CA CYS A 227 -6.44 -13.44 8.73
C CYS A 227 -6.21 -14.78 9.44
N LEU A 228 -7.25 -15.36 10.04
CA LEU A 228 -7.19 -16.67 10.68
C LEU A 228 -6.89 -17.78 9.66
N LEU A 229 -7.53 -17.74 8.48
CA LEU A 229 -7.25 -18.67 7.39
C LEU A 229 -5.76 -18.62 6.99
N LEU A 230 -5.19 -17.43 6.82
CA LEU A 230 -3.77 -17.27 6.47
C LEU A 230 -2.83 -17.82 7.55
N ILE A 231 -3.13 -17.59 8.83
CA ILE A 231 -2.38 -18.16 9.96
C ILE A 231 -2.43 -19.69 9.93
N ILE A 232 -3.63 -20.27 9.77
CA ILE A 232 -3.84 -21.71 9.68
C ILE A 232 -3.09 -22.29 8.48
N MET A 233 -3.16 -21.66 7.30
CA MET A 233 -2.41 -22.06 6.11
C MET A 233 -0.89 -22.03 6.32
N GLY A 234 -0.39 -21.01 7.02
CA GLY A 234 1.01 -20.90 7.38
C GLY A 234 1.47 -22.01 8.34
N LEU A 235 0.64 -22.41 9.30
CA LEU A 235 0.99 -23.43 10.30
C LEU A 235 0.89 -24.86 9.78
N PHE A 236 -0.15 -25.17 8.99
CA PHE A 236 -0.50 -26.56 8.65
C PHE A 236 -0.28 -26.93 7.18
N PHE A 237 -0.42 -25.97 6.24
CA PHE A 237 -0.51 -26.27 4.81
C PHE A 237 0.73 -25.88 4.00
N SER A 238 1.79 -25.44 4.67
CA SER A 238 3.02 -24.96 4.03
C SER A 238 4.12 -26.04 3.86
N GLY A 239 3.80 -27.32 4.12
CA GLY A 239 4.74 -28.44 3.95
C GLY A 239 5.90 -28.46 4.96
N ARG A 240 5.76 -27.73 6.08
CA ARG A 240 6.72 -27.72 7.19
C ARG A 240 6.00 -28.09 8.49
N PRO A 241 6.68 -28.74 9.45
CA PRO A 241 6.09 -29.01 10.76
C PRO A 241 5.81 -27.69 11.48
N ILE A 242 4.74 -27.66 12.29
CA ILE A 242 4.23 -26.48 13.00
C ILE A 242 5.33 -25.77 13.78
N TRP A 243 6.18 -26.53 14.48
CA TRP A 243 7.30 -25.99 15.24
C TRP A 243 8.29 -25.21 14.36
N ALA A 244 8.58 -25.70 13.15
CA ALA A 244 9.50 -25.02 12.24
C ALA A 244 8.87 -23.76 11.63
N ALA A 245 7.56 -23.79 11.33
CA ALA A 245 6.83 -22.60 10.87
C ALA A 245 6.83 -21.50 11.95
N TRP A 246 6.55 -21.88 13.21
CA TRP A 246 6.58 -20.96 14.35
C TRP A 246 7.98 -20.43 14.66
N ALA A 247 9.00 -21.30 14.64
CA ALA A 247 10.39 -20.90 14.83
C ALA A 247 10.83 -19.91 13.73
N GLY A 248 10.42 -20.14 12.48
CA GLY A 248 10.64 -19.21 11.37
C GLY A 248 9.97 -17.85 11.62
N TYR A 249 8.71 -17.85 12.08
CA TYR A 249 8.00 -16.62 12.43
C TYR A 249 8.70 -15.84 13.55
N ARG A 250 9.15 -16.52 14.61
CA ARG A 250 9.92 -15.88 15.69
C ARG A 250 11.23 -15.26 15.21
N ARG A 251 11.89 -15.86 14.21
CA ARG A 251 13.09 -15.29 13.58
C ARG A 251 12.76 -14.09 12.70
N LEU A 252 11.64 -14.13 11.97
CA LEU A 252 11.13 -13.00 11.18
C LEU A 252 10.93 -11.76 12.06
N LEU A 253 10.36 -11.92 13.27
CA LEU A 253 10.16 -10.84 14.25
C LEU A 253 11.47 -10.19 14.78
N LEU A 254 12.64 -10.76 14.48
CA LEU A 254 13.95 -10.23 14.89
C LEU A 254 14.63 -9.43 13.77
N THR A 255 14.04 -9.36 12.59
CA THR A 255 14.59 -8.59 11.47
C THR A 255 14.37 -7.08 11.69
N THR A 256 15.13 -6.26 10.98
CA THR A 256 14.97 -4.79 11.03
C THR A 256 13.81 -4.31 10.17
N GLY A 257 13.42 -5.08 9.14
CA GLY A 257 12.40 -4.69 8.16
C GLY A 257 12.84 -3.61 7.18
N ARG A 258 14.11 -3.16 7.21
CA ARG A 258 14.66 -2.16 6.27
C ARG A 258 14.66 -2.71 4.86
N ALA A 259 14.08 -1.97 3.91
CA ALA A 259 14.01 -2.40 2.52
C ALA A 259 15.40 -2.45 1.86
N PRO A 260 15.66 -3.43 0.97
CA PRO A 260 14.75 -4.51 0.57
C PRO A 260 14.73 -5.65 1.61
N SER A 261 13.53 -6.11 2.01
CA SER A 261 13.38 -7.16 3.03
C SER A 261 12.30 -8.16 2.65
N ASP A 262 12.58 -8.97 1.64
CA ASP A 262 11.65 -9.97 1.12
C ASP A 262 11.58 -11.20 2.05
N TYR A 263 10.56 -11.23 2.90
CA TYR A 263 10.36 -12.33 3.85
C TYR A 263 9.95 -13.64 3.19
N LEU A 264 9.34 -13.58 2.01
CA LEU A 264 9.01 -14.78 1.26
C LEU A 264 10.27 -15.47 0.73
N ARG A 265 11.26 -14.70 0.27
CA ARG A 265 12.59 -15.18 -0.15
C ARG A 265 13.46 -15.59 1.04
N MET A 266 13.37 -14.88 2.17
CA MET A 266 14.19 -15.11 3.36
C MET A 266 13.70 -16.27 4.25
N PHE A 267 12.38 -16.38 4.48
CA PHE A 267 11.79 -17.31 5.46
C PHE A 267 10.87 -18.36 4.83
N GLY A 268 10.41 -18.14 3.59
CA GLY A 268 9.47 -19.00 2.88
C GLY A 268 8.00 -18.69 3.21
N ALA A 269 7.09 -19.47 2.61
CA ALA A 269 5.64 -19.22 2.69
C ALA A 269 5.08 -19.34 4.11
N ALA A 270 5.50 -20.36 4.88
CA ALA A 270 4.94 -20.64 6.20
C ALA A 270 5.04 -19.45 7.17
N PRO A 271 6.25 -18.92 7.49
CA PRO A 271 6.38 -17.77 8.39
C PRO A 271 5.76 -16.50 7.85
N THR A 272 5.79 -16.32 6.52
CA THR A 272 5.23 -15.15 5.84
C THR A 272 3.72 -15.11 5.98
N LEU A 273 3.00 -16.21 5.71
CA LEU A 273 1.54 -16.28 5.85
C LEU A 273 1.07 -16.04 7.30
N ILE A 274 1.79 -16.59 8.28
CA ILE A 274 1.53 -16.32 9.71
C ILE A 274 1.66 -14.83 9.99
N ASN A 275 2.75 -14.20 9.54
CA ASN A 275 3.00 -12.78 9.76
C ASN A 275 1.95 -11.88 9.07
N VAL A 276 1.54 -12.23 7.84
CA VAL A 276 0.48 -11.53 7.10
C VAL A 276 -0.83 -11.54 7.90
N GLY A 277 -1.27 -12.71 8.36
CA GLY A 277 -2.52 -12.81 9.13
C GLY A 277 -2.43 -12.13 10.50
N VAL A 278 -1.31 -12.26 11.23
CA VAL A 278 -1.14 -11.60 12.53
C VAL A 278 -1.15 -10.07 12.39
N ASN A 279 -0.45 -9.52 11.40
CA ASN A 279 -0.44 -8.06 11.21
C ASN A 279 -1.78 -7.52 10.69
N GLY A 280 -2.53 -8.32 9.92
CA GLY A 280 -3.91 -8.00 9.56
C GLY A 280 -4.82 -7.89 10.79
N LEU A 281 -4.73 -8.86 11.72
CA LEU A 281 -5.45 -8.80 13.00
C LEU A 281 -5.02 -7.59 13.84
N ILE A 282 -3.73 -7.28 13.91
CA ILE A 282 -3.23 -6.10 14.62
C ILE A 282 -3.86 -4.83 14.05
N GLY A 283 -3.83 -4.64 12.72
CA GLY A 283 -4.44 -3.46 12.07
C GLY A 283 -5.94 -3.34 12.36
N MET A 284 -6.66 -4.46 12.27
CA MET A 284 -8.09 -4.51 12.61
C MET A 284 -8.35 -4.16 14.09
N THR A 285 -7.59 -4.75 15.01
CA THR A 285 -7.71 -4.48 16.45
C THR A 285 -7.46 -3.02 16.77
N PHE A 286 -6.44 -2.40 16.17
CA PHE A 286 -6.17 -0.98 16.41
C PHE A 286 -7.34 -0.09 15.98
N ILE A 287 -7.90 -0.31 14.78
CA ILE A 287 -9.06 0.47 14.30
C ILE A 287 -10.27 0.31 15.24
N LEU A 288 -10.62 -0.93 15.58
CA LEU A 288 -11.79 -1.19 16.42
C LEU A 288 -11.58 -0.69 17.86
N ALA A 289 -10.37 -0.84 18.42
CA ALA A 289 -10.05 -0.39 19.78
C ALA A 289 -10.02 1.14 19.90
N THR A 290 -9.67 1.86 18.84
CA THR A 290 -9.72 3.33 18.81
C THR A 290 -11.10 3.89 18.44
N GLY A 291 -12.12 3.03 18.28
CA GLY A 291 -13.48 3.45 17.91
C GLY A 291 -13.61 3.91 16.46
N GLY A 292 -12.74 3.42 15.57
CA GLY A 292 -12.79 3.69 14.13
C GLY A 292 -13.79 2.81 13.37
N ASP A 293 -13.90 3.06 12.07
CA ASP A 293 -14.82 2.34 11.18
C ASP A 293 -14.05 1.43 10.23
N LEU A 294 -14.49 0.17 10.12
CA LEU A 294 -14.13 -0.69 9.01
C LEU A 294 -14.97 -0.31 7.80
N ASN A 295 -14.30 0.09 6.72
CA ASN A 295 -14.87 0.52 5.46
C ASN A 295 -13.84 0.37 4.34
N GLY A 296 -14.13 0.86 3.13
CA GLY A 296 -13.22 0.71 1.98
C GLY A 296 -11.78 1.20 2.26
N PRO A 297 -11.60 2.47 2.66
CA PRO A 297 -10.31 3.03 3.03
C PRO A 297 -9.55 2.27 4.14
N THR A 298 -10.20 1.93 5.25
CA THR A 298 -9.51 1.23 6.35
C THR A 298 -9.19 -0.22 6.02
N MET A 299 -10.08 -0.92 5.29
CA MET A 299 -9.80 -2.24 4.74
C MET A 299 -8.59 -2.20 3.79
N GLY A 300 -8.49 -1.18 2.93
CA GLY A 300 -7.33 -1.02 2.07
C GLY A 300 -6.03 -0.70 2.82
N GLY A 301 -6.10 0.05 3.92
CA GLY A 301 -4.99 0.23 4.84
C GLY A 301 -4.52 -1.08 5.48
N ILE A 302 -5.46 -1.95 5.88
CA ILE A 302 -5.13 -3.26 6.46
C ILE A 302 -4.57 -4.20 5.40
N PHE A 303 -5.14 -4.25 4.19
CA PHE A 303 -4.56 -5.03 3.08
C PHE A 303 -3.16 -4.55 2.70
N THR A 304 -2.88 -3.26 2.84
CA THR A 304 -1.53 -2.72 2.66
C THR A 304 -0.56 -3.21 3.75
N ILE A 305 -1.00 -3.24 5.01
CA ILE A 305 -0.20 -3.86 6.10
C ILE A 305 0.05 -5.34 5.79
N MET A 306 -0.98 -6.08 5.38
CA MET A 306 -0.89 -7.49 5.03
C MET A 306 0.08 -7.73 3.86
N GLY A 307 0.00 -6.95 2.77
CA GLY A 307 0.93 -7.07 1.65
C GLY A 307 2.39 -6.82 2.05
N PHE A 308 2.65 -5.70 2.74
CA PHE A 308 4.00 -5.40 3.24
C PHE A 308 4.46 -6.31 4.40
N SER A 309 3.60 -7.18 4.92
CA SER A 309 4.03 -8.24 5.85
C SER A 309 4.81 -9.35 5.17
N ALA A 310 4.82 -9.39 3.83
CA ALA A 310 5.77 -10.17 3.05
C ALA A 310 7.06 -9.41 2.71
N PHE A 311 7.10 -8.10 2.96
CA PHE A 311 8.18 -7.20 2.55
C PHE A 311 8.51 -6.17 3.64
N GLY A 312 9.03 -6.64 4.78
CA GLY A 312 9.61 -5.79 5.82
C GLY A 312 8.74 -5.41 7.03
N LYS A 313 7.42 -5.69 7.03
CA LYS A 313 6.57 -5.42 8.22
C LYS A 313 6.39 -6.64 9.09
N HIS A 314 6.42 -6.44 10.40
CA HIS A 314 6.04 -7.44 11.39
C HIS A 314 5.53 -6.81 12.68
N ALA A 315 4.84 -7.57 13.52
CA ALA A 315 4.21 -7.08 14.74
C ALA A 315 5.11 -6.14 15.57
N ARG A 316 6.37 -6.53 15.82
CA ARG A 316 7.31 -5.73 16.62
C ARG A 316 7.74 -4.38 16.02
N ASN A 317 7.63 -4.18 14.71
CA ASN A 317 8.04 -2.93 14.07
C ASN A 317 6.86 -2.03 13.67
N ILE A 318 5.65 -2.59 13.53
CA ILE A 318 4.43 -1.81 13.26
C ILE A 318 3.75 -1.31 14.54
N ILE A 319 3.72 -2.11 15.61
CA ILE A 319 3.02 -1.74 16.85
C ILE A 319 3.55 -0.43 17.45
N PRO A 320 4.89 -0.21 17.56
CA PRO A 320 5.39 1.05 18.10
C PRO A 320 4.97 2.27 17.28
N ILE A 321 4.88 2.13 15.95
CA ILE A 321 4.43 3.20 15.05
C ILE A 321 2.96 3.53 15.32
N MET A 322 2.11 2.51 15.38
CA MET A 322 0.68 2.67 15.68
C MET A 322 0.46 3.29 17.07
N LEU A 323 1.22 2.87 18.07
CA LEU A 323 1.20 3.47 19.41
C LEU A 323 1.62 4.94 19.39
N GLY A 324 2.59 5.31 18.55
CA GLY A 324 2.97 6.70 18.34
C GLY A 324 1.82 7.57 17.84
N VAL A 325 1.03 7.07 16.89
CA VAL A 325 -0.17 7.76 16.38
C VAL A 325 -1.23 7.90 17.48
N VAL A 326 -1.48 6.84 18.25
CA VAL A 326 -2.41 6.88 19.40
C VAL A 326 -1.93 7.87 20.48
N LEU A 327 -0.62 7.94 20.75
CA LEU A 327 -0.08 8.94 21.66
C LEU A 327 -0.30 10.36 21.14
N GLY A 328 -0.21 10.56 19.82
CA GLY A 328 -0.52 11.82 19.17
C GLY A 328 -1.92 12.35 19.48
N SER A 329 -2.92 11.47 19.58
CA SER A 329 -4.32 11.89 19.83
C SER A 329 -4.55 12.48 21.21
N PHE A 330 -3.63 12.26 22.17
CA PHE A 330 -3.73 12.88 23.49
C PHE A 330 -3.14 14.29 23.54
N CYS A 331 -2.22 14.62 22.62
CA CYS A 331 -1.47 15.88 22.65
C CYS A 331 -1.89 16.87 21.56
N MET A 332 -2.42 16.37 20.44
CA MET A 332 -2.68 17.17 19.25
C MET A 332 -4.17 17.50 19.09
N HIS A 333 -4.47 18.57 18.34
CA HIS A 333 -5.82 19.06 18.09
C HIS A 333 -6.51 18.29 16.95
N TRP A 334 -6.69 16.98 17.12
CA TRP A 334 -7.46 16.09 16.24
C TRP A 334 -7.89 14.85 17.02
N HIS A 335 -8.94 14.16 16.57
CA HIS A 335 -9.46 12.99 17.27
C HIS A 335 -8.95 11.69 16.64
N ILE A 336 -8.75 10.66 17.46
CA ILE A 336 -8.21 9.36 16.99
C ILE A 336 -9.13 8.65 15.98
N ASN A 337 -10.43 8.97 16.03
CA ASN A 337 -11.45 8.45 15.13
C ASN A 337 -11.65 9.30 13.88
N ASP A 338 -10.91 10.41 13.69
CA ASP A 338 -10.95 11.16 12.44
C ASP A 338 -10.45 10.28 11.28
N SER A 339 -11.15 10.30 10.15
CA SER A 339 -10.83 9.49 8.95
C SER A 339 -9.34 9.56 8.55
N GLY A 340 -8.77 10.76 8.48
CA GLY A 340 -7.35 10.97 8.15
C GLY A 340 -6.40 10.34 9.18
N VAL A 341 -6.77 10.36 10.46
CA VAL A 341 -5.97 9.80 11.56
C VAL A 341 -6.06 8.27 11.57
N GLN A 342 -7.23 7.69 11.28
CA GLN A 342 -7.38 6.24 11.10
C GLN A 342 -6.49 5.73 9.95
N LEU A 343 -6.42 6.47 8.84
CA LEU A 343 -5.51 6.15 7.73
C LEU A 343 -4.04 6.36 8.14
N ALA A 344 -3.72 7.39 8.91
CA ALA A 344 -2.38 7.60 9.47
C ALA A 344 -1.94 6.44 10.37
N LEU A 345 -2.83 5.94 11.22
CA LEU A 345 -2.60 4.80 12.10
C LEU A 345 -2.20 3.55 11.31
N LEU A 346 -2.91 3.26 10.22
CA LEU A 346 -2.65 2.08 9.39
C LEU A 346 -1.43 2.28 8.48
N PHE A 347 -1.41 3.35 7.70
CA PHE A 347 -0.40 3.56 6.67
C PHE A 347 0.90 4.16 7.20
N GLY A 348 0.91 4.80 8.37
CA GLY A 348 2.12 5.27 9.06
C GLY A 348 3.11 4.15 9.32
N THR A 349 2.64 2.89 9.40
CA THR A 349 3.48 1.69 9.45
C THR A 349 4.46 1.54 8.27
N THR A 350 4.38 2.39 7.24
CA THR A 350 5.47 2.54 6.25
C THR A 350 6.83 2.85 6.88
N LEU A 351 6.84 3.51 8.04
CA LEU A 351 8.02 3.84 8.83
C LEU A 351 8.44 2.71 9.79
N ALA A 352 7.85 1.52 9.67
CA ALA A 352 8.25 0.33 10.41
C ALA A 352 9.77 0.06 10.43
N PRO A 353 10.53 0.29 9.33
CA PRO A 353 11.99 0.17 9.36
C PRO A 353 12.68 1.06 10.40
N ILE A 354 12.15 2.24 10.73
CA ILE A 354 12.72 3.10 11.78
C ILE A 354 12.66 2.38 13.12
N SER A 355 11.50 1.80 13.45
CA SER A 355 11.30 1.01 14.67
C SER A 355 12.20 -0.22 14.71
N GLY A 356 12.25 -1.00 13.61
CA GLY A 356 13.05 -2.22 13.57
C GLY A 356 14.56 -1.99 13.52
N TYR A 357 15.02 -0.90 12.90
CA TYR A 357 16.45 -0.60 12.75
C TYR A 357 17.06 0.15 13.94
N PHE A 358 16.37 1.18 14.46
CA PHE A 358 16.83 2.00 15.58
C PHE A 358 16.24 1.60 16.93
N GLY A 359 15.13 0.88 16.96
CA GLY A 359 14.46 0.42 18.17
C GLY A 359 13.06 1.00 18.34
N TRP A 360 12.27 0.35 19.20
CA TRP A 360 10.85 0.68 19.39
C TRP A 360 10.56 2.14 19.80
N PRO A 361 11.39 2.86 20.60
CA PRO A 361 11.09 4.24 20.96
C PRO A 361 11.10 5.18 19.75
N PHE A 362 12.03 4.97 18.81
CA PHE A 362 12.08 5.73 17.57
C PHE A 362 10.89 5.43 16.66
N GLY A 363 10.32 4.22 16.75
CA GLY A 363 9.04 3.90 16.12
C GLY A 363 7.90 4.74 16.68
N ILE A 364 7.80 4.90 18.00
CA ILE A 364 6.78 5.77 18.61
C ILE A 364 6.92 7.21 18.13
N VAL A 365 8.14 7.76 18.14
CA VAL A 365 8.40 9.12 17.64
C VAL A 365 8.03 9.25 16.17
N ALA A 366 8.40 8.29 15.33
CA ALA A 366 8.08 8.28 13.91
C ALA A 366 6.56 8.27 13.66
N GLY A 367 5.81 7.44 14.40
CA GLY A 367 4.35 7.39 14.31
C GLY A 367 3.67 8.68 14.79
N PHE A 368 4.14 9.22 15.92
CA PHE A 368 3.65 10.48 16.49
C PHE A 368 3.83 11.66 15.52
N LEU A 369 5.01 11.77 14.89
CA LEU A 369 5.26 12.83 13.92
C LEU A 369 4.50 12.60 12.60
N HIS A 370 4.36 11.33 12.19
CA HIS A 370 3.65 10.97 10.96
C HIS A 370 2.19 11.40 10.97
N SER A 371 1.48 11.19 12.08
CA SER A 371 0.08 11.61 12.19
C SER A 371 -0.10 13.12 12.03
N SER A 372 0.84 13.94 12.49
CA SER A 372 0.82 15.39 12.27
C SER A 372 1.15 15.77 10.83
N VAL A 373 2.21 15.17 10.25
CA VAL A 373 2.67 15.50 8.91
C VAL A 373 1.63 15.12 7.86
N VAL A 374 1.03 13.94 7.94
CA VAL A 374 0.12 13.46 6.89
C VAL A 374 -1.16 14.28 6.75
N LEU A 375 -1.69 14.78 7.87
CA LEU A 375 -2.87 15.64 7.88
C LEU A 375 -2.63 16.99 7.20
N ARG A 376 -1.37 17.41 7.03
CA ARG A 376 -1.00 18.66 6.35
C ARG A 376 -0.38 18.44 4.98
N ALA A 377 0.39 17.37 4.82
CA ALA A 377 1.00 16.98 3.56
C ALA A 377 -0.03 16.54 2.50
N GLY A 378 -1.28 16.26 2.91
CA GLY A 378 -2.40 16.04 2.01
C GLY A 378 -2.87 17.30 1.28
N THR A 379 -2.66 18.50 1.83
CA THR A 379 -3.13 19.77 1.24
C THR A 379 -2.46 20.06 -0.11
N PRO A 380 -1.12 20.01 -0.26
CA PRO A 380 -0.47 20.31 -1.55
C PRO A 380 -0.78 19.31 -2.67
N VAL A 381 -1.39 18.17 -2.34
CA VAL A 381 -1.74 17.12 -3.31
C VAL A 381 -3.26 16.92 -3.45
N GLU A 382 -4.07 17.77 -2.79
CA GLU A 382 -5.53 17.83 -2.84
C GLU A 382 -6.21 16.45 -2.93
N GLY A 383 -5.79 15.51 -2.09
CA GLY A 383 -6.37 14.16 -2.08
C GLY A 383 -6.20 13.32 -3.36
N PHE A 384 -5.41 13.74 -4.35
CA PHE A 384 -5.20 12.96 -5.58
C PHE A 384 -4.20 11.81 -5.42
N ASN A 385 -3.26 11.92 -4.49
CA ASN A 385 -2.29 10.86 -4.25
C ASN A 385 -2.81 9.86 -3.22
N LEU A 386 -3.38 8.74 -3.67
CA LEU A 386 -3.82 7.64 -2.80
C LEU A 386 -2.76 7.19 -1.80
N TYR A 387 -1.48 7.33 -2.16
CA TYR A 387 -0.35 6.97 -1.30
C TYR A 387 0.21 8.17 -0.51
N ASN A 388 -0.63 9.15 -0.15
CA ASN A 388 -0.24 10.34 0.64
C ASN A 388 0.50 9.97 1.95
N ASN A 389 0.11 8.87 2.58
CA ASN A 389 0.80 8.38 3.77
C ASN A 389 2.24 7.92 3.48
N GLY A 390 2.49 7.34 2.30
CA GLY A 390 3.83 6.98 1.83
C GLY A 390 4.67 8.21 1.46
N PHE A 391 4.02 9.26 0.94
CA PHE A 391 4.63 10.58 0.75
C PHE A 391 5.06 11.22 2.07
N SER A 392 4.15 11.29 3.03
CA SER A 392 4.41 11.84 4.37
C SER A 392 5.46 11.03 5.13
N GLY A 393 5.39 9.70 5.04
CA GLY A 393 6.41 8.81 5.59
C GLY A 393 7.77 9.02 4.92
N GLY A 394 7.80 9.26 3.61
CA GLY A 394 9.03 9.58 2.90
C GLY A 394 9.68 10.88 3.38
N LEU A 395 8.90 11.96 3.55
CA LEU A 395 9.39 13.22 4.10
C LEU A 395 9.96 13.05 5.51
N LEU A 396 9.31 12.24 6.36
CA LEU A 396 9.84 11.95 7.68
C LEU A 396 11.08 11.07 7.65
N ALA A 397 11.14 10.08 6.76
CA ALA A 397 12.28 9.18 6.66
C ALA A 397 13.56 9.94 6.29
N ILE A 398 13.49 10.90 5.35
CA ILE A 398 14.66 11.70 4.94
C ILE A 398 15.15 12.65 6.04
N VAL A 399 14.29 13.07 6.97
CA VAL A 399 14.64 13.93 8.11
C VAL A 399 15.12 13.11 9.31
N LEU A 400 14.34 12.09 9.70
CA LEU A 400 14.61 11.29 10.90
C LEU A 400 15.84 10.40 10.74
N TYR A 401 16.06 9.82 9.57
CA TYR A 401 17.19 8.91 9.35
C TYR A 401 18.55 9.55 9.66
N PRO A 402 18.94 10.70 9.07
CA PRO A 402 20.24 11.32 9.36
C PRO A 402 20.34 11.80 10.81
N ILE A 403 19.28 12.39 11.37
CA ILE A 403 19.28 12.92 12.75
C ILE A 403 19.49 11.80 13.77
N ILE A 404 18.70 10.71 13.66
CA ILE A 404 18.81 9.58 14.59
C ILE A 404 20.14 8.86 14.38
N THR A 405 20.60 8.71 13.14
CA THR A 405 21.89 8.08 12.86
C THR A 405 23.01 8.85 13.54
N GLU A 406 23.10 10.17 13.38
CA GLU A 406 24.16 10.97 14.00
C GLU A 406 24.11 10.93 15.53
N ALA A 407 22.91 11.02 16.11
CA ALA A 407 22.73 11.03 17.56
C ALA A 407 23.02 9.69 18.24
N VAL A 408 22.71 8.57 17.59
CA VAL A 408 22.75 7.22 18.21
C VAL A 408 23.91 6.38 17.70
N ARG A 409 24.37 6.62 16.47
CA ARG A 409 25.38 5.81 15.79
C ARG A 409 26.40 6.72 15.12
N HIS A 410 27.48 7.05 15.84
CA HIS A 410 28.65 7.68 15.25
C HIS A 410 29.22 6.80 14.11
N ARG A 411 28.74 6.99 12.87
CA ARG A 411 29.25 6.31 11.68
C ARG A 411 29.15 7.24 10.48
N LYS A 412 30.26 7.35 9.76
CA LYS A 412 30.36 8.08 8.49
C LYS A 412 29.41 7.44 7.46
N PRO A 413 28.61 8.23 6.73
CA PRO A 413 27.69 7.71 5.72
C PRO A 413 28.47 7.22 4.50
N GLU A 414 28.41 5.93 4.21
CA GLU A 414 28.81 5.36 2.92
C GLU A 414 27.55 5.20 2.05
N LEU A 415 27.55 5.87 0.90
CA LEU A 415 26.53 5.75 -0.13
C LEU A 415 26.70 4.38 -0.82
N GLN A 416 25.82 3.42 -0.55
CA GLN A 416 25.83 2.13 -1.25
C GLN A 416 24.98 2.22 -2.53
N ASN A 417 25.64 2.01 -3.67
CA ASN A 417 25.09 2.17 -5.02
C ASN A 417 24.43 0.89 -5.59
N GLU A 418 24.38 -0.23 -4.88
CA GLU A 418 24.13 -1.56 -5.50
C GLU A 418 22.78 -2.26 -5.22
N ASP A 419 21.86 -1.70 -4.42
CA ASP A 419 20.69 -2.48 -3.94
C ASP A 419 19.34 -2.25 -4.67
N TYR A 420 19.32 -1.70 -5.90
CA TYR A 420 18.03 -1.35 -6.54
C TYR A 420 17.35 -2.50 -7.30
N PHE A 421 18.07 -3.27 -8.11
CA PHE A 421 17.45 -4.25 -9.02
C PHE A 421 17.37 -5.67 -8.47
N ASP A 422 18.20 -6.04 -7.49
CA ASP A 422 18.24 -7.39 -6.91
C ASP A 422 16.93 -7.84 -6.24
N ALA A 423 16.14 -6.88 -5.76
CA ALA A 423 14.84 -7.13 -5.14
C ALA A 423 13.72 -7.42 -6.16
N PHE A 424 13.82 -6.86 -7.37
CA PHE A 424 12.80 -6.96 -8.42
C PHE A 424 13.18 -7.95 -9.53
N GLU A 425 14.46 -8.27 -9.71
CA GLU A 425 14.93 -9.07 -10.85
C GLU A 425 15.14 -10.56 -10.51
N HIS A 426 15.10 -10.94 -9.23
CA HIS A 426 15.50 -12.28 -8.79
C HIS A 426 14.47 -12.96 -7.87
N ASP A 427 14.24 -14.27 -8.07
CA ASP A 427 13.38 -15.13 -7.24
C ASP A 427 14.17 -16.07 -6.30
N SER A 428 15.51 -15.96 -6.30
CA SER A 428 16.44 -16.80 -5.52
C SER A 428 16.34 -16.53 -4.00
N PRO A 429 16.42 -17.56 -3.13
CA PRO A 429 16.42 -17.37 -1.68
C PRO A 429 17.58 -16.51 -1.21
N VAL A 430 17.32 -15.68 -0.20
CA VAL A 430 18.34 -14.83 0.43
C VAL A 430 18.56 -15.30 1.86
N VAL A 431 19.83 -15.43 2.25
CA VAL A 431 20.17 -15.80 3.63
C VAL A 431 19.80 -14.62 4.56
N PRO A 432 18.97 -14.81 5.60
CA PRO A 432 18.68 -13.75 6.55
C PRO A 432 19.95 -13.25 7.24
N PRO A 433 20.07 -11.94 7.52
CA PRO A 433 21.22 -11.44 8.28
C PRO A 433 21.28 -12.12 9.65
N PRO A 434 22.49 -12.40 10.17
CA PRO A 434 22.66 -13.06 11.46
C PRO A 434 21.97 -12.23 12.57
N SER A 435 21.37 -12.92 13.55
CA SER A 435 20.73 -12.24 14.67
C SER A 435 21.75 -11.34 15.38
N ARG A 436 21.49 -10.03 15.50
CA ARG A 436 22.33 -9.15 16.32
C ARG A 436 22.43 -9.75 17.72
N LYS A 437 23.63 -10.16 18.13
CA LYS A 437 23.91 -10.45 19.54
C LYS A 437 23.64 -9.15 20.31
N LYS A 438 22.87 -9.28 21.40
CA LYS A 438 22.43 -8.16 22.25
C LYS A 438 23.59 -7.33 22.73
#